data_AF-B4I5M0-F1
#
_entry.id   AF-B4I5M0-F1
#
_cell.length_a   1.000
_cell.length_b   1.000
_cell.length_c   1.000
_cell.angle_alpha   90.00
_cell.angle_beta   90.00
_cell.angle_gamma   90.00
#
_symmetry.space_group_name_H-M   'P 1'
#
loop_
_entity.id
_entity.type
_entity.pdbx_description
1 polymer ?
#
loop_
_entity_poly.entity_id
_entity_poly.type
_entity_poly.pdbx_seq_one_letter_code
_entity_poly.pdbx_strand_id
1 'polypeptide(L)'
;MGRLGVVDPSSYSQPDLITTEHSALNWKVDFGATKIQGSVLHRFKVLTANLDKILLDVRDINVTNATLLAGGTMPSMILGQKLTLELPSGTAKGSLNVRIDYETSSSASGLQWLNPTQTLGKEHPYMFSQCQAIHARSVIPCQDTPAVKFTYDATVEHPSELTALMSALIDKKEPGKTLFKQEVPIPAYLVAIAIGKLVSRPLGENSSVWAEEAIVDACAEEFSETATMLKTASELCGPYVWKQYDLLVMPPSFPFGGMENPCLTFVTPTLLAGDKSLADVVAHEIAHSWTGNLVTNKNFEHFWLNEGFTVFVESKIVGRMQGAKELDFKMLSNLTDLQECIRTQLNKTPELTKLVVDLSNCGPDDAFSSVPYIKGSTFLRYLEDLFGGPTVFEPFLRDYLKKYAYKSIETKDFQSALYDYFIDTDKKDKLSAVDWDLWLKSEGMPPVIPNFDESLANVTKELASLWSSKSVAELADSAEIKKTISIHQLIDFLGKLIESKDIVDLNESKINLLESTYNLKSSKNAEVRFRLNRLIIRARLIKRLDEILEFANSNFRMKFCRPIYRDLAGWPEAKPAAIRNFANVKDQMMAVCSHAIEKDLGLK
;
A
#
# COMPACT_ATOMS: atom_id res chain seq x y z
N MET A 1 23.08 -3.83 -3.13
CA MET A 1 22.96 -4.89 -4.17
C MET A 1 23.00 -4.19 -5.51
N GLY A 2 23.69 -4.71 -6.52
CA GLY A 2 23.64 -4.13 -7.87
C GLY A 2 22.34 -4.49 -8.59
N ARG A 3 22.02 -3.79 -9.68
CA ARG A 3 20.90 -4.08 -10.61
C ARG A 3 20.86 -5.58 -10.97
N LEU A 4 19.73 -6.25 -10.67
CA LEU A 4 19.58 -7.70 -10.85
C LEU A 4 19.21 -8.11 -12.28
N GLY A 5 18.45 -7.28 -13.00
CA GLY A 5 17.96 -7.54 -14.36
C GLY A 5 18.00 -6.31 -15.26
N VAL A 6 17.84 -6.52 -16.57
CA VAL A 6 17.84 -5.44 -17.58
C VAL A 6 16.54 -4.65 -17.56
N VAL A 7 15.40 -5.34 -17.44
CA VAL A 7 14.06 -4.75 -17.44
C VAL A 7 13.67 -4.20 -16.06
N ASP A 8 14.02 -4.96 -15.02
CA ASP A 8 13.70 -4.63 -13.64
C ASP A 8 14.96 -4.80 -12.77
N PRO A 9 15.43 -3.74 -12.10
CA PRO A 9 16.61 -3.84 -11.24
C PRO A 9 16.40 -4.73 -10.00
N SER A 10 15.15 -5.08 -9.68
CA SER A 10 14.79 -5.85 -8.49
C SER A 10 14.47 -7.33 -8.77
N SER A 11 14.60 -7.80 -10.01
CA SER A 11 14.29 -9.18 -10.42
C SER A 11 15.41 -9.78 -11.27
N TYR A 12 15.68 -11.08 -11.08
CA TYR A 12 16.57 -11.87 -11.93
C TYR A 12 15.90 -12.35 -13.21
N SER A 13 14.58 -12.24 -13.28
CA SER A 13 13.76 -12.75 -14.38
C SER A 13 14.01 -11.98 -15.67
N GLN A 14 13.81 -12.64 -16.81
CA GLN A 14 14.05 -12.09 -18.15
C GLN A 14 12.75 -12.05 -18.96
N PRO A 15 11.81 -11.13 -18.62
CA PRO A 15 10.47 -11.08 -19.22
C PRO A 15 10.47 -10.77 -20.72
N ASP A 16 11.58 -10.23 -21.24
CA ASP A 16 11.84 -9.99 -22.66
C ASP A 16 12.16 -11.29 -23.44
N LEU A 17 12.64 -12.32 -22.76
CA LEU A 17 12.99 -13.62 -23.36
C LEU A 17 11.90 -14.68 -23.18
N ILE A 18 11.23 -14.66 -22.02
CA ILE A 18 10.18 -15.61 -21.63
C ILE A 18 9.24 -14.94 -20.64
N THR A 19 7.93 -15.14 -20.78
CA THR A 19 6.93 -14.53 -19.90
C THR A 19 5.92 -15.56 -19.40
N THR A 20 5.45 -15.42 -18.16
CA THR A 20 4.41 -16.27 -17.57
C THR A 20 3.04 -15.80 -18.06
N GLU A 21 2.25 -16.67 -18.66
CA GLU A 21 0.88 -16.36 -19.09
C GLU A 21 -0.17 -16.81 -18.07
N HIS A 22 0.11 -17.92 -17.38
CA HIS A 22 -0.79 -18.50 -16.41
C HIS A 22 -0.03 -19.32 -15.35
N SER A 23 -0.57 -19.37 -14.13
CA SER A 23 -0.06 -20.17 -13.03
C SER A 23 -1.19 -20.96 -12.37
N ALA A 24 -1.05 -22.28 -12.26
CA ALA A 24 -1.97 -23.10 -11.47
C ALA A 24 -1.29 -23.47 -10.14
N LEU A 25 -1.85 -22.99 -9.03
CA LEU A 25 -1.32 -23.19 -7.68
C LEU A 25 -2.06 -24.35 -7.01
N ASN A 26 -1.30 -25.28 -6.43
CA ASN A 26 -1.85 -26.34 -5.59
C ASN A 26 -1.14 -26.30 -4.24
N TRP A 27 -1.84 -25.85 -3.21
CA TRP A 27 -1.28 -25.51 -1.91
C TRP A 27 -1.97 -26.26 -0.79
N LYS A 28 -1.15 -26.72 0.16
CA LYS A 28 -1.57 -27.15 1.48
C LYS A 28 -0.97 -26.23 2.51
N VAL A 29 -1.83 -25.62 3.32
CA VAL A 29 -1.43 -24.69 4.38
C VAL A 29 -1.31 -25.44 5.70
N ASP A 30 -0.11 -25.46 6.26
CA ASP A 30 0.20 -26.11 7.52
C ASP A 30 0.51 -25.05 8.60
N PHE A 31 -0.47 -24.77 9.45
CA PHE A 31 -0.32 -23.86 10.59
C PHE A 31 0.62 -24.41 11.67
N GLY A 32 0.73 -25.74 11.82
CA GLY A 32 1.60 -26.35 12.82
C GLY A 32 3.07 -26.21 12.46
N ALA A 33 3.39 -26.32 11.17
CA ALA A 33 4.74 -26.12 10.64
C ALA A 33 4.98 -24.69 10.10
N THR A 34 3.98 -23.81 10.14
CA THR A 34 4.04 -22.42 9.62
C THR A 34 4.56 -22.34 8.18
N LYS A 35 4.03 -23.17 7.29
CA LYS A 35 4.44 -23.20 5.88
C LYS A 35 3.32 -23.52 4.92
N ILE A 36 3.51 -23.11 3.67
CA ILE A 36 2.72 -23.56 2.54
C ILE A 36 3.55 -24.61 1.79
N GLN A 37 2.96 -25.78 1.53
CA GLN A 37 3.58 -26.85 0.77
C GLN A 37 2.76 -27.14 -0.49
N GLY A 38 3.42 -27.43 -1.61
CA GLY A 38 2.72 -27.91 -2.79
C GLY A 38 3.46 -27.62 -4.07
N SER A 39 2.75 -27.14 -5.08
CA SER A 39 3.32 -26.92 -6.41
C SER A 39 2.73 -25.73 -7.13
N VAL A 40 3.51 -25.14 -8.04
CA VAL A 40 3.03 -24.23 -9.07
C VAL A 40 3.29 -24.84 -10.44
N LEU A 41 2.30 -24.81 -11.32
CA LEU A 41 2.45 -25.10 -12.74
C LEU A 41 2.38 -23.79 -13.52
N HIS A 42 3.53 -23.34 -14.03
CA HIS A 42 3.59 -22.18 -14.91
C HIS A 42 3.41 -22.60 -16.36
N ARG A 43 2.53 -21.89 -17.05
CA ARG A 43 2.49 -21.84 -18.52
C ARG A 43 3.23 -20.60 -18.98
N PHE A 44 4.42 -20.82 -19.52
CA PHE A 44 5.26 -19.78 -20.09
C PHE A 44 5.02 -19.64 -21.60
N LYS A 45 5.27 -18.43 -22.10
CA LYS A 45 5.48 -18.12 -23.52
C LYS A 45 6.94 -17.73 -23.73
N VAL A 46 7.66 -18.55 -24.48
CA VAL A 46 9.05 -18.33 -24.90
C VAL A 46 9.04 -17.38 -26.11
N LEU A 47 9.72 -16.23 -25.98
CA LEU A 47 9.72 -15.14 -26.95
C LEU A 47 10.94 -15.16 -27.88
N THR A 48 12.02 -15.82 -27.46
CA THR A 48 13.27 -15.98 -28.22
C THR A 48 13.53 -17.43 -28.64
N ALA A 49 14.35 -17.64 -29.67
CA ALA A 49 14.78 -18.98 -30.06
C ALA A 49 16.06 -19.38 -29.30
N ASN A 50 16.26 -20.68 -29.11
CA ASN A 50 17.42 -21.26 -28.43
C ASN A 50 17.58 -20.77 -26.98
N LEU A 51 16.47 -20.65 -26.25
CA LEU A 51 16.51 -20.31 -24.82
C LEU A 51 17.13 -21.47 -24.03
N ASP A 52 18.21 -21.20 -23.29
CA ASP A 52 18.99 -22.18 -22.55
C ASP A 52 18.46 -22.43 -21.12
N LYS A 53 17.78 -21.44 -20.54
CA LYS A 53 17.29 -21.50 -19.17
C LYS A 53 16.12 -20.57 -18.90
N ILE A 54 15.41 -20.87 -17.81
CA ILE A 54 14.46 -19.95 -17.16
C ILE A 54 15.09 -19.44 -15.88
N LEU A 55 15.04 -18.13 -15.67
CA LEU A 55 15.41 -17.49 -14.41
C LEU A 55 14.13 -17.07 -13.68
N LEU A 56 13.96 -17.56 -12.46
CA LEU A 56 12.88 -17.19 -11.55
C LEU A 56 13.45 -16.62 -10.26
N ASP A 57 12.67 -15.77 -9.61
CA ASP A 57 12.97 -15.22 -8.31
C ASP A 57 12.46 -16.15 -7.21
N VAL A 58 13.31 -16.40 -6.21
CA VAL A 58 12.98 -17.18 -5.00
C VAL A 58 13.58 -16.52 -3.76
N ARG A 59 12.94 -16.61 -2.61
CA ARG A 59 13.52 -16.22 -1.32
C ARG A 59 12.91 -17.06 -0.21
N ASP A 60 13.73 -17.72 0.60
CA ASP A 60 13.26 -18.54 1.72
C ASP A 60 12.24 -19.62 1.28
N ILE A 61 12.45 -20.20 0.10
CA ILE A 61 11.67 -21.31 -0.45
C ILE A 61 12.61 -22.52 -0.66
N ASN A 62 12.12 -23.70 -0.33
CA ASN A 62 12.78 -24.98 -0.62
C ASN A 62 12.12 -25.61 -1.86
N VAL A 63 12.84 -25.62 -2.99
CA VAL A 63 12.40 -26.29 -4.23
C VAL A 63 12.83 -27.74 -4.17
N THR A 64 11.86 -28.65 -4.21
CA THR A 64 12.09 -30.10 -4.11
C THR A 64 12.21 -30.77 -5.47
N ASN A 65 11.49 -30.26 -6.48
CA ASN A 65 11.50 -30.80 -7.84
C ASN A 65 11.06 -29.73 -8.85
N ALA A 66 11.61 -29.80 -10.06
CA ALA A 66 11.16 -29.01 -11.21
C ALA A 66 11.02 -29.94 -12.43
N THR A 67 9.89 -29.89 -13.13
CA THR A 67 9.57 -30.80 -14.22
C THR A 67 8.98 -30.06 -15.40
N LEU A 68 9.58 -30.26 -16.58
CA LEU A 68 9.00 -29.89 -17.85
C LEU A 68 7.98 -30.95 -18.26
N LEU A 69 6.70 -30.60 -18.37
CA LEU A 69 5.64 -31.61 -18.58
C LEU A 69 5.82 -32.46 -19.85
N ALA A 70 6.47 -31.93 -20.89
CA ALA A 70 6.76 -32.64 -22.13
C ALA A 70 8.17 -33.26 -22.20
N GLY A 71 9.02 -33.03 -21.19
CA GLY A 71 10.45 -33.34 -21.23
C GLY A 71 11.05 -33.99 -19.99
N GLY A 72 10.24 -34.21 -18.94
CA GLY A 72 10.69 -34.83 -17.68
C GLY A 72 11.34 -33.83 -16.71
N THR A 73 12.07 -34.36 -15.72
CA THR A 73 12.73 -33.57 -14.67
C THR A 73 13.78 -32.63 -15.26
N MET A 74 13.83 -31.41 -14.74
CA MET A 74 14.79 -30.38 -15.14
C MET A 74 15.88 -30.21 -14.08
N PRO A 75 17.15 -30.03 -14.48
CA PRO A 75 18.17 -29.53 -13.57
C PRO A 75 17.76 -28.16 -13.03
N SER A 76 17.71 -28.04 -11.70
CA SER A 76 17.37 -26.81 -11.00
C SER A 76 18.46 -26.44 -10.02
N MET A 77 18.89 -25.18 -10.01
CA MET A 77 19.88 -24.66 -9.07
C MET A 77 19.42 -23.34 -8.47
N ILE A 78 19.52 -23.22 -7.14
CA ILE A 78 19.30 -21.96 -6.42
C ILE A 78 20.63 -21.37 -6.02
N LEU A 79 20.89 -20.13 -6.43
CA LEU A 79 22.04 -19.33 -6.00
C LEU A 79 21.54 -17.99 -5.45
N GLY A 80 21.61 -17.81 -4.13
CA GLY A 80 21.02 -16.65 -3.46
C GLY A 80 19.51 -16.64 -3.62
N GLN A 81 18.97 -15.62 -4.28
CA GLN A 81 17.53 -15.45 -4.55
C GLN A 81 17.13 -15.78 -6.00
N LYS A 82 17.97 -16.51 -6.74
CA LYS A 82 17.76 -16.86 -8.14
C LYS A 82 17.62 -18.37 -8.30
N LEU A 83 16.49 -18.81 -8.85
CA LEU A 83 16.29 -20.18 -9.32
C LEU A 83 16.56 -20.24 -10.82
N THR A 84 17.50 -21.10 -11.22
CA THR A 84 17.82 -21.38 -12.63
C THR A 84 17.28 -22.76 -12.99
N LEU A 85 16.45 -22.83 -14.03
CA LEU A 85 15.93 -24.07 -14.59
C LEU A 85 16.53 -24.28 -15.99
N GLU A 86 17.33 -25.33 -16.18
CA GLU A 86 17.98 -25.60 -17.47
C GLU A 86 16.99 -26.19 -18.47
N LEU A 87 16.94 -25.60 -19.67
CA LEU A 87 16.08 -26.04 -20.76
C LEU A 87 16.84 -26.94 -21.74
N PRO A 88 16.14 -27.87 -22.42
CA PRO A 88 16.74 -28.65 -23.50
C PRO A 88 17.32 -27.74 -24.61
N SER A 89 18.45 -28.17 -25.18
CA SER A 89 19.09 -27.46 -26.29
C SER A 89 18.12 -27.31 -27.47
N GLY A 90 18.11 -26.12 -28.09
CA GLY A 90 17.22 -25.82 -29.20
C GLY A 90 15.78 -25.50 -28.81
N THR A 91 15.50 -25.18 -27.54
CA THR A 91 14.16 -24.74 -27.12
C THR A 91 13.71 -23.55 -27.96
N ALA A 92 12.64 -23.76 -28.74
CA ALA A 92 12.11 -22.80 -29.69
C ALA A 92 11.10 -21.83 -29.04
N LYS A 93 10.70 -20.81 -29.79
CA LYS A 93 9.58 -19.94 -29.43
C LYS A 93 8.29 -20.76 -29.32
N GLY A 94 7.44 -20.42 -28.37
CA GLY A 94 6.16 -21.11 -28.17
C GLY A 94 5.78 -21.26 -26.71
N SER A 95 4.88 -22.20 -26.43
CA SER A 95 4.40 -22.45 -25.07
C SER A 95 5.23 -23.53 -24.37
N LEU A 96 5.48 -23.33 -23.09
CA LEU A 96 6.24 -24.23 -22.24
C LEU A 96 5.55 -24.36 -20.89
N ASN A 97 5.39 -25.59 -20.39
CA ASN A 97 4.73 -25.86 -19.10
C ASN A 97 5.73 -26.46 -18.11
N VAL A 98 5.98 -25.76 -17.02
CA VAL A 98 6.92 -26.19 -15.98
C VAL A 98 6.20 -26.27 -14.64
N ARG A 99 6.23 -27.46 -14.04
CA ARG A 99 5.79 -27.70 -12.67
C ARG A 99 6.97 -27.55 -11.72
N ILE A 100 6.78 -26.82 -10.63
CA ILE A 100 7.77 -26.67 -9.56
C ILE A 100 7.09 -27.10 -8.26
N ASP A 101 7.63 -28.13 -7.60
CA ASP A 101 7.19 -28.61 -6.30
C ASP A 101 8.08 -27.98 -5.22
N TYR A 102 7.47 -27.31 -4.23
CA TYR A 102 8.20 -26.51 -3.25
C TYR A 102 7.46 -26.38 -1.91
N GLU A 103 8.17 -25.87 -0.91
CA GLU A 103 7.59 -25.41 0.35
C GLU A 103 8.21 -24.07 0.79
N THR A 104 7.41 -23.22 1.43
CA THR A 104 7.90 -21.96 2.01
C THR A 104 8.62 -22.21 3.34
N SER A 105 9.54 -21.32 3.70
CA SER A 105 10.09 -21.23 5.07
C SER A 105 9.05 -20.63 6.03
N SER A 106 9.19 -20.92 7.32
CA SER A 106 8.48 -20.18 8.39
C SER A 106 8.89 -18.70 8.46
N SER A 107 10.06 -18.38 7.92
CA SER A 107 10.59 -17.01 7.79
C SER A 107 10.23 -16.33 6.46
N ALA A 108 9.35 -16.93 5.65
CA ALA A 108 8.96 -16.37 4.35
C ALA A 108 8.46 -14.93 4.51
N SER A 109 9.24 -13.99 4.00
CA SER A 109 9.00 -12.55 4.19
C SER A 109 7.64 -12.05 3.69
N GLY A 110 7.01 -12.75 2.76
CA GLY A 110 5.71 -12.42 2.18
C GLY A 110 4.54 -13.07 2.89
N LEU A 111 4.77 -13.82 3.97
CA LEU A 111 3.75 -14.45 4.80
C LEU A 111 3.88 -13.98 6.25
N GLN A 112 2.74 -13.79 6.90
CA GLN A 112 2.67 -13.60 8.34
C GLN A 112 1.77 -14.67 8.95
N TRP A 113 2.32 -15.38 9.93
CA TRP A 113 1.63 -16.40 10.70
C TRP A 113 1.33 -15.87 12.09
N LEU A 114 0.08 -15.97 12.52
CA LEU A 114 -0.40 -15.53 13.82
C LEU A 114 -0.93 -16.73 14.59
N ASN A 115 -0.41 -16.89 15.81
CA ASN A 115 -0.95 -17.83 16.78
C ASN A 115 -2.31 -17.33 17.28
N PRO A 116 -3.16 -18.21 17.86
CA PRO A 116 -4.47 -17.82 18.35
C PRO A 116 -4.47 -16.59 19.26
N THR A 117 -3.49 -16.47 20.16
CA THR A 117 -3.40 -15.32 21.09
C THR A 117 -3.21 -13.97 20.40
N GLN A 118 -2.75 -13.96 19.15
CA GLN A 118 -2.51 -12.76 18.34
C GLN A 118 -3.74 -12.36 17.50
N THR A 119 -4.74 -13.24 17.35
CA THR A 119 -6.00 -12.93 16.64
C THR A 119 -6.99 -12.25 17.58
N LEU A 120 -8.05 -11.64 17.06
CA LEU A 120 -9.07 -11.01 17.90
C LEU A 120 -9.87 -12.06 18.68
N GLY A 121 -10.24 -13.16 18.03
CA GLY A 121 -11.02 -14.25 18.62
C GLY A 121 -10.29 -15.11 19.64
N LYS A 122 -8.95 -15.04 19.71
CA LYS A 122 -8.09 -15.78 20.67
C LYS A 122 -8.11 -17.32 20.59
N GLU A 123 -8.98 -17.89 19.76
CA GLU A 123 -9.20 -19.35 19.67
C GLU A 123 -8.52 -19.99 18.45
N HIS A 124 -8.50 -19.30 17.30
CA HIS A 124 -8.02 -19.84 16.03
C HIS A 124 -6.80 -19.07 15.51
N PRO A 125 -5.87 -19.75 14.81
CA PRO A 125 -4.74 -19.09 14.16
C PRO A 125 -5.20 -18.29 12.93
N TYR A 126 -4.30 -17.45 12.42
CA TYR A 126 -4.51 -16.65 11.22
C TYR A 126 -3.23 -16.61 10.39
N MET A 127 -3.35 -16.65 9.07
CA MET A 127 -2.22 -16.41 8.16
C MET A 127 -2.65 -15.47 7.05
N PHE A 128 -1.76 -14.57 6.64
CA PHE A 128 -1.95 -13.77 5.44
C PHE A 128 -0.65 -13.50 4.71
N SER A 129 -0.77 -13.17 3.43
CA SER A 129 0.34 -12.72 2.61
C SER A 129 0.40 -11.20 2.46
N GLN A 130 1.58 -10.69 2.14
CA GLN A 130 1.78 -9.35 1.60
C GLN A 130 2.94 -9.42 0.60
N CYS A 131 2.62 -9.35 -0.68
CA CYS A 131 3.57 -9.65 -1.76
C CYS A 131 4.26 -8.41 -2.34
N GLN A 132 3.65 -7.22 -2.26
CA GLN A 132 4.27 -5.97 -2.69
C GLN A 132 5.41 -5.57 -1.73
N ALA A 133 6.60 -5.18 -2.22
CA ALA A 133 6.97 -5.03 -3.63
C ALA A 133 7.45 -6.32 -4.32
N ILE A 134 8.34 -7.06 -3.65
CA ILE A 134 9.09 -8.20 -4.20
C ILE A 134 9.11 -9.38 -3.22
N HIS A 135 7.96 -9.65 -2.61
CA HIS A 135 7.77 -10.73 -1.65
C HIS A 135 7.00 -11.91 -2.20
N ALA A 136 6.43 -11.81 -3.41
CA ALA A 136 5.82 -12.96 -4.08
C ALA A 136 6.84 -14.09 -4.27
N ARG A 137 8.12 -13.76 -4.52
CA ARG A 137 9.23 -14.73 -4.58
C ARG A 137 9.46 -15.55 -3.30
N SER A 138 8.91 -15.12 -2.16
CA SER A 138 8.93 -15.90 -0.92
C SER A 138 7.67 -16.73 -0.66
N VAL A 139 6.70 -16.65 -1.56
CA VAL A 139 5.47 -17.43 -1.54
C VAL A 139 5.42 -18.38 -2.75
N ILE A 140 5.87 -17.95 -3.93
CA ILE A 140 5.86 -18.68 -5.20
C ILE A 140 7.23 -18.52 -5.89
N PRO A 141 7.85 -19.59 -6.42
CA PRO A 141 8.95 -19.47 -7.37
C PRO A 141 8.43 -18.87 -8.68
N CYS A 142 8.59 -17.56 -8.92
CA CYS A 142 7.95 -16.87 -10.04
C CYS A 142 8.83 -15.80 -10.69
N GLN A 143 8.35 -15.23 -11.81
CA GLN A 143 8.88 -13.97 -12.32
C GLN A 143 8.36 -12.81 -11.45
N ASP A 144 9.07 -12.50 -10.36
CA ASP A 144 8.62 -11.52 -9.36
C ASP A 144 9.01 -10.09 -9.77
N THR A 145 8.39 -9.65 -10.87
CA THR A 145 8.49 -8.33 -11.47
C THR A 145 7.11 -7.89 -11.98
N PRO A 146 6.72 -6.62 -11.81
CA PRO A 146 5.44 -6.14 -12.33
C PRO A 146 5.43 -6.04 -13.85
N ALA A 147 6.57 -6.22 -14.54
CA ALA A 147 6.66 -6.35 -15.99
C ALA A 147 5.92 -7.58 -16.55
N VAL A 148 5.65 -8.58 -15.72
CA VAL A 148 4.91 -9.81 -16.10
C VAL A 148 3.54 -9.76 -15.46
N LYS A 149 2.49 -10.00 -16.27
CA LYS A 149 1.12 -10.25 -15.79
C LYS A 149 0.67 -11.63 -16.22
N PHE A 150 0.05 -12.36 -15.30
CA PHE A 150 -0.48 -13.71 -15.55
C PHE A 150 -1.84 -13.89 -14.90
N THR A 151 -2.63 -14.78 -15.46
CA THR A 151 -3.85 -15.30 -14.81
C THR A 151 -3.49 -16.42 -13.85
N TYR A 152 -4.33 -16.73 -12.86
CA TYR A 152 -4.07 -17.89 -12.01
C TYR A 152 -5.35 -18.61 -11.59
N ASP A 153 -5.22 -19.91 -11.37
CA ASP A 153 -6.13 -20.68 -10.53
C ASP A 153 -5.37 -21.21 -9.32
N ALA A 154 -6.10 -21.44 -8.23
CA ALA A 154 -5.52 -21.95 -7.00
C ALA A 154 -6.44 -22.98 -6.36
N THR A 155 -5.86 -24.08 -5.95
CA THR A 155 -6.46 -25.05 -5.03
C THR A 155 -5.75 -24.93 -3.70
N VAL A 156 -6.49 -24.59 -2.64
CA VAL A 156 -5.94 -24.37 -1.29
C VAL A 156 -6.59 -25.32 -0.30
N GLU A 157 -5.82 -26.24 0.25
CA GLU A 157 -6.19 -27.07 1.39
C GLU A 157 -5.87 -26.32 2.70
N HIS A 158 -6.86 -26.25 3.60
CA HIS A 158 -6.78 -25.52 4.86
C HIS A 158 -7.65 -26.21 5.94
N PRO A 159 -7.47 -25.91 7.25
CA PRO A 159 -8.36 -26.44 8.28
C PRO A 159 -9.83 -26.09 7.99
N SER A 160 -10.72 -27.07 8.17
CA SER A 160 -12.13 -27.00 7.73
C SER A 160 -12.97 -25.94 8.44
N GLU A 161 -12.56 -25.55 9.64
CA GLU A 161 -13.20 -24.56 10.49
C GLU A 161 -12.81 -23.12 10.14
N LEU A 162 -11.77 -22.95 9.30
CA LEU A 162 -11.26 -21.68 8.81
C LEU A 162 -11.76 -21.40 7.39
N THR A 163 -11.73 -20.13 7.01
CA THR A 163 -12.05 -19.66 5.65
C THR A 163 -10.77 -19.22 4.97
N ALA A 164 -10.51 -19.73 3.76
CA ALA A 164 -9.48 -19.22 2.87
C ALA A 164 -10.08 -18.19 1.91
N LEU A 165 -9.36 -17.09 1.69
CA LEU A 165 -9.65 -16.07 0.71
C LEU A 165 -8.37 -15.75 -0.08
N MET A 166 -8.50 -15.40 -1.35
CA MET A 166 -7.39 -14.99 -2.22
C MET A 166 -7.77 -13.78 -3.05
N SER A 167 -6.79 -13.15 -3.71
CA SER A 167 -7.03 -12.10 -4.72
C SER A 167 -7.61 -12.64 -6.03
N ALA A 168 -8.72 -13.37 -5.91
CA ALA A 168 -9.39 -14.15 -6.95
C ALA A 168 -10.84 -14.44 -6.54
N LEU A 169 -11.66 -14.80 -7.51
CA LEU A 169 -13.02 -15.25 -7.24
C LEU A 169 -13.01 -16.69 -6.72
N ILE A 170 -13.89 -17.01 -5.78
CA ILE A 170 -14.12 -18.40 -5.34
C ILE A 170 -14.86 -19.13 -6.46
N ASP A 171 -14.23 -20.17 -7.01
CA ASP A 171 -14.82 -21.05 -8.03
C ASP A 171 -15.61 -22.18 -7.36
N LYS A 172 -15.03 -22.80 -6.32
CA LYS A 172 -15.67 -23.88 -5.56
C LYS A 172 -15.20 -23.88 -4.11
N LYS A 173 -16.13 -24.13 -3.18
CA LYS A 173 -15.85 -24.30 -1.75
C LYS A 173 -16.23 -25.70 -1.28
N GLU A 174 -15.28 -26.40 -0.68
CA GLU A 174 -15.44 -27.72 -0.07
C GLU A 174 -14.94 -27.66 1.39
N PRO A 175 -15.38 -28.57 2.29
CA PRO A 175 -14.84 -28.64 3.64
C PRO A 175 -13.32 -28.85 3.62
N GLY A 176 -12.57 -27.87 4.14
CA GLY A 176 -11.10 -27.89 4.22
C GLY A 176 -10.37 -27.68 2.88
N LYS A 177 -11.07 -27.25 1.83
CA LYS A 177 -10.48 -27.02 0.51
C LYS A 177 -11.27 -25.97 -0.27
N THR A 178 -10.59 -24.94 -0.78
CA THR A 178 -11.21 -23.89 -1.59
C THR A 178 -10.47 -23.73 -2.91
N LEU A 179 -11.22 -23.61 -4.01
CA LEU A 179 -10.73 -23.37 -5.36
C LEU A 179 -11.02 -21.92 -5.76
N PHE A 180 -10.02 -21.28 -6.35
CA PHE A 180 -10.08 -19.88 -6.76
C PHE A 180 -9.70 -19.70 -8.22
N LYS A 181 -10.22 -18.64 -8.84
CA LYS A 181 -9.93 -18.26 -10.22
C LYS A 181 -9.74 -16.75 -10.37
N GLN A 182 -8.57 -16.34 -10.84
CA GLN A 182 -8.25 -14.99 -11.28
C GLN A 182 -8.11 -14.97 -12.80
N GLU A 183 -9.16 -14.51 -13.46
CA GLU A 183 -9.26 -14.50 -14.93
C GLU A 183 -8.63 -13.26 -15.56
N VAL A 184 -8.45 -12.18 -14.79
CA VAL A 184 -7.78 -10.97 -15.27
C VAL A 184 -6.28 -11.10 -14.99
N PRO A 185 -5.39 -10.88 -15.98
CA PRO A 185 -3.95 -10.97 -15.74
C PRO A 185 -3.46 -9.93 -14.72
N ILE A 186 -2.70 -10.38 -13.73
CA ILE A 186 -2.14 -9.56 -12.65
C ILE A 186 -0.63 -9.79 -12.50
N PRO A 187 0.14 -8.78 -12.05
CA PRO A 187 1.51 -8.98 -11.62
C PRO A 187 1.60 -9.82 -10.33
N ALA A 188 2.76 -10.48 -10.12
CA ALA A 188 2.96 -11.40 -8.99
C ALA A 188 2.72 -10.76 -7.62
N TYR A 189 3.03 -9.46 -7.47
CA TYR A 189 2.87 -8.74 -6.21
C TYR A 189 1.40 -8.62 -5.76
N LEU A 190 0.43 -8.85 -6.65
CA LEU A 190 -1.00 -8.82 -6.37
C LEU A 190 -1.59 -10.21 -6.04
N VAL A 191 -0.79 -11.28 -6.09
CA VAL A 191 -1.24 -12.58 -5.58
C VAL A 191 -1.31 -12.48 -4.06
N ALA A 192 -2.49 -12.71 -3.50
CA ALA A 192 -2.73 -12.66 -2.07
C ALA A 192 -3.51 -13.86 -1.57
N ILE A 193 -3.27 -14.22 -0.32
CA ILE A 193 -3.98 -15.24 0.43
C ILE A 193 -4.17 -14.80 1.89
N ALA A 194 -5.33 -15.11 2.46
CA ALA A 194 -5.57 -15.01 3.88
C ALA A 194 -6.42 -16.20 4.35
N ILE A 195 -6.07 -16.76 5.50
CA ILE A 195 -6.77 -17.89 6.11
C ILE A 195 -6.95 -17.60 7.60
N GLY A 196 -8.20 -17.64 8.06
CA GLY A 196 -8.54 -17.43 9.47
C GLY A 196 -10.00 -17.72 9.74
N LYS A 197 -10.45 -17.45 10.97
CA LYS A 197 -11.86 -17.56 11.35
C LYS A 197 -12.63 -16.33 10.87
N LEU A 198 -12.92 -16.31 9.57
CA LEU A 198 -13.52 -15.17 8.87
C LEU A 198 -14.99 -15.39 8.55
N VAL A 199 -15.77 -14.34 8.72
CA VAL A 199 -17.18 -14.22 8.31
C VAL A 199 -17.37 -12.96 7.46
N SER A 200 -18.49 -12.88 6.75
CA SER A 200 -18.77 -11.74 5.88
C SER A 200 -20.11 -11.05 6.14
N ARG A 201 -20.19 -9.80 5.68
CA ARG A 201 -21.41 -9.00 5.54
C ARG A 201 -21.41 -8.30 4.18
N PRO A 202 -22.57 -8.15 3.52
CA PRO A 202 -22.65 -7.44 2.24
C PRO A 202 -22.44 -5.94 2.44
N LEU A 203 -21.73 -5.31 1.51
CA LEU A 203 -21.59 -3.86 1.36
C LEU A 203 -22.33 -3.32 0.12
N GLY A 204 -22.76 -4.21 -0.78
CA GLY A 204 -23.46 -3.89 -2.01
C GLY A 204 -23.79 -5.16 -2.80
N GLU A 205 -24.17 -5.00 -4.07
CA GLU A 205 -24.54 -6.13 -4.94
C GLU A 205 -23.36 -7.09 -5.21
N ASN A 206 -22.16 -6.56 -5.38
CA ASN A 206 -20.95 -7.30 -5.75
C ASN A 206 -19.77 -6.97 -4.81
N SER A 207 -20.08 -6.63 -3.56
CA SER A 207 -19.09 -6.26 -2.54
C SER A 207 -19.50 -6.78 -1.17
N SER A 208 -18.56 -7.39 -0.47
CA SER A 208 -18.68 -7.80 0.93
C SER A 208 -17.48 -7.35 1.74
N VAL A 209 -17.67 -7.18 3.05
CA VAL A 209 -16.57 -7.09 4.00
C VAL A 209 -16.41 -8.42 4.72
N TRP A 210 -15.17 -8.87 4.82
CA TRP A 210 -14.73 -10.04 5.59
C TRP A 210 -13.95 -9.57 6.81
N ALA A 211 -14.21 -10.20 7.96
CA ALA A 211 -13.47 -9.94 9.19
C ALA A 211 -13.62 -11.10 10.19
N GLU A 212 -12.93 -11.04 11.31
CA GLU A 212 -13.26 -11.85 12.48
C GLU A 212 -14.65 -11.44 13.03
N GLU A 213 -15.42 -12.42 13.54
CA GLU A 213 -16.84 -12.24 13.93
C GLU A 213 -17.09 -11.02 14.82
N ALA A 214 -16.20 -10.78 15.79
CA ALA A 214 -16.38 -9.73 16.79
C ALA A 214 -16.41 -8.30 16.23
N ILE A 215 -15.96 -8.07 15.00
CA ILE A 215 -15.91 -6.73 14.39
C ILE A 215 -16.69 -6.61 13.08
N VAL A 216 -17.16 -7.71 12.47
CA VAL A 216 -17.69 -7.69 11.10
C VAL A 216 -18.85 -6.72 10.89
N ASP A 217 -19.73 -6.56 11.88
CA ASP A 217 -20.86 -5.63 11.79
C ASP A 217 -20.39 -4.16 11.87
N ALA A 218 -19.38 -3.87 12.70
CA ALA A 218 -18.77 -2.54 12.75
C ALA A 218 -18.03 -2.24 11.44
N CYS A 219 -17.36 -3.22 10.84
CA CYS A 219 -16.75 -3.08 9.53
C CYS A 219 -17.79 -2.81 8.43
N ALA A 220 -18.94 -3.48 8.49
CA ALA A 220 -20.02 -3.28 7.52
C ALA A 220 -20.58 -1.86 7.57
N GLU A 221 -20.75 -1.31 8.78
CA GLU A 221 -21.17 0.09 8.96
C GLU A 221 -20.09 1.07 8.49
N GLU A 222 -18.83 0.85 8.88
CA GLU A 222 -17.71 1.74 8.51
C GLU A 222 -17.54 1.86 7.00
N PHE A 223 -17.68 0.75 6.28
CA PHE A 223 -17.42 0.66 4.84
C PHE A 223 -18.68 0.63 3.98
N SER A 224 -19.83 1.04 4.54
CA SER A 224 -21.12 0.99 3.84
C SER A 224 -21.16 1.81 2.54
N GLU A 225 -20.26 2.77 2.36
CA GLU A 225 -20.18 3.64 1.18
C GLU A 225 -19.36 3.05 0.01
N THR A 226 -18.80 1.84 0.18
CA THR A 226 -17.93 1.17 -0.81
C THR A 226 -18.58 1.08 -2.19
N ALA A 227 -19.86 0.70 -2.27
CA ALA A 227 -20.57 0.59 -3.55
C ALA A 227 -20.70 1.96 -4.27
N THR A 228 -20.90 3.04 -3.51
CA THR A 228 -20.95 4.41 -4.04
C THR A 228 -19.58 4.83 -4.55
N MET A 229 -18.52 4.61 -3.76
CA MET A 229 -17.14 4.91 -4.16
C MET A 229 -16.75 4.16 -5.44
N LEU A 230 -17.11 2.87 -5.55
CA LEU A 230 -16.81 2.04 -6.72
C LEU A 230 -17.54 2.55 -7.97
N LYS A 231 -18.80 2.97 -7.83
CA LYS A 231 -19.57 3.59 -8.91
C LYS A 231 -18.91 4.89 -9.37
N THR A 232 -18.57 5.78 -8.43
CA THR A 232 -17.90 7.05 -8.73
C THR A 232 -16.55 6.83 -9.43
N ALA A 233 -15.75 5.87 -8.97
CA ALA A 233 -14.49 5.50 -9.62
C ALA A 233 -14.73 5.00 -11.05
N SER A 234 -15.76 4.18 -11.26
CA SER A 234 -16.10 3.66 -12.59
C SER A 234 -16.53 4.76 -13.57
N GLU A 235 -17.24 5.79 -13.11
CA GLU A 235 -17.61 6.97 -13.92
C GLU A 235 -16.38 7.83 -14.30
N LEU A 236 -15.38 7.89 -13.42
CA LEU A 236 -14.13 8.60 -13.65
C LEU A 236 -13.18 7.83 -14.58
N CYS A 237 -13.00 6.53 -14.35
CA CYS A 237 -11.91 5.74 -14.92
C CYS A 237 -12.35 4.78 -16.04
N GLY A 238 -13.65 4.48 -16.16
CA GLY A 238 -14.20 3.48 -17.07
C GLY A 238 -14.64 2.20 -16.35
N PRO A 239 -15.02 1.13 -17.09
CA PRO A 239 -15.64 -0.05 -16.51
C PRO A 239 -14.75 -0.77 -15.48
N TYR A 240 -15.37 -1.26 -14.40
CA TYR A 240 -14.74 -2.14 -13.42
C TYR A 240 -14.72 -3.59 -13.93
N VAL A 241 -13.53 -4.19 -14.10
CA VAL A 241 -13.35 -5.48 -14.80
C VAL A 241 -13.23 -6.70 -13.88
N TRP A 242 -13.09 -6.49 -12.57
CA TRP A 242 -12.73 -7.55 -11.61
C TRP A 242 -13.93 -8.30 -11.03
N LYS A 243 -15.15 -7.94 -11.46
CA LYS A 243 -16.45 -8.53 -11.09
C LYS A 243 -16.88 -8.28 -9.64
N GLN A 244 -16.02 -8.59 -8.66
CA GLN A 244 -16.27 -8.46 -7.22
C GLN A 244 -15.25 -7.51 -6.59
N TYR A 245 -15.68 -6.69 -5.65
CA TYR A 245 -14.81 -5.83 -4.84
C TYR A 245 -15.07 -6.10 -3.36
N ASP A 246 -14.35 -7.05 -2.76
CA ASP A 246 -14.46 -7.31 -1.34
C ASP A 246 -13.37 -6.58 -0.54
N LEU A 247 -13.69 -6.28 0.72
CA LEU A 247 -12.74 -5.82 1.72
C LEU A 247 -12.45 -6.97 2.70
N LEU A 248 -11.21 -7.15 3.10
CA LEU A 248 -10.80 -7.99 4.23
C LEU A 248 -10.16 -7.11 5.29
N VAL A 249 -10.81 -7.00 6.45
CA VAL A 249 -10.24 -6.29 7.60
C VAL A 249 -9.24 -7.20 8.29
N MET A 250 -7.97 -6.80 8.20
CA MET A 250 -6.85 -7.59 8.66
C MET A 250 -6.69 -7.54 10.19
N PRO A 251 -5.92 -8.48 10.78
CA PRO A 251 -5.47 -8.35 12.15
C PRO A 251 -4.63 -7.06 12.36
N PRO A 252 -4.49 -6.55 13.60
CA PRO A 252 -3.72 -5.34 13.89
C PRO A 252 -2.23 -5.41 13.51
N SER A 253 -1.72 -6.61 13.21
CA SER A 253 -0.35 -6.79 12.76
C SER A 253 -0.10 -6.38 11.30
N PHE A 254 -1.15 -6.14 10.52
CA PHE A 254 -1.04 -5.67 9.15
C PHE A 254 -0.36 -4.28 9.10
N PRO A 255 0.79 -4.15 8.43
CA PRO A 255 1.65 -2.97 8.60
C PRO A 255 1.28 -1.78 7.71
N PHE A 256 0.33 -1.92 6.80
CA PHE A 256 -0.06 -0.91 5.82
C PHE A 256 -1.47 -0.33 6.08
N GLY A 257 -1.87 0.67 5.28
CA GLY A 257 -3.24 1.20 5.31
C GLY A 257 -4.21 0.24 4.61
N GLY A 258 -3.90 -0.08 3.37
CA GLY A 258 -4.52 -1.16 2.63
C GLY A 258 -3.50 -1.85 1.72
N MET A 259 -4.00 -2.81 0.95
CA MET A 259 -3.30 -3.42 -0.18
C MET A 259 -4.35 -3.79 -1.22
N GLU A 260 -4.14 -3.34 -2.44
CA GLU A 260 -5.08 -3.33 -3.57
C GLU A 260 -5.29 -4.70 -4.25
N ASN A 261 -5.13 -5.77 -3.49
CA ASN A 261 -5.29 -7.15 -3.93
C ASN A 261 -6.62 -7.32 -4.72
N PRO A 262 -6.57 -7.64 -6.03
CA PRO A 262 -7.74 -7.68 -6.88
C PRO A 262 -8.81 -8.61 -6.34
N CYS A 263 -10.08 -8.19 -6.43
CA CYS A 263 -11.24 -8.87 -5.85
C CYS A 263 -11.34 -8.89 -4.31
N LEU A 264 -10.25 -8.65 -3.57
CA LEU A 264 -10.20 -8.78 -2.11
C LEU A 264 -9.16 -7.83 -1.50
N THR A 265 -9.49 -6.55 -1.45
CA THR A 265 -8.64 -5.51 -0.85
C THR A 265 -8.39 -5.82 0.63
N PHE A 266 -7.14 -5.79 1.07
CA PHE A 266 -6.83 -5.87 2.50
C PHE A 266 -6.88 -4.48 3.10
N VAL A 267 -7.49 -4.31 4.26
CA VAL A 267 -7.52 -3.03 4.98
C VAL A 267 -7.17 -3.20 6.45
N THR A 268 -6.50 -2.20 7.01
CA THR A 268 -6.15 -2.16 8.43
C THR A 268 -7.37 -1.97 9.33
N PRO A 269 -7.41 -2.58 10.53
CA PRO A 269 -8.48 -2.33 11.49
C PRO A 269 -8.42 -0.90 12.06
N THR A 270 -7.33 -0.17 11.83
CA THR A 270 -7.21 1.25 12.25
C THR A 270 -8.17 2.18 11.50
N LEU A 271 -8.83 1.72 10.43
CA LEU A 271 -9.88 2.48 9.73
C LEU A 271 -11.23 2.46 10.47
N LEU A 272 -11.43 1.58 11.47
CA LEU A 272 -12.66 1.47 12.25
C LEU A 272 -12.80 2.61 13.27
N ALA A 273 -13.00 3.83 12.77
CA ALA A 273 -13.16 5.04 13.57
C ALA A 273 -14.56 5.14 14.20
N GLY A 274 -15.56 4.46 13.62
CA GLY A 274 -16.97 4.48 14.02
C GLY A 274 -17.77 5.62 13.39
N ASP A 275 -17.19 6.36 12.45
CA ASP A 275 -17.77 7.57 11.85
C ASP A 275 -17.47 7.72 10.35
N LYS A 276 -16.86 6.70 9.72
CA LYS A 276 -16.49 6.63 8.29
C LYS A 276 -15.40 7.63 7.89
N SER A 277 -14.82 8.35 8.85
CA SER A 277 -13.86 9.44 8.57
C SER A 277 -12.56 8.98 7.92
N LEU A 278 -12.21 7.69 8.07
CA LEU A 278 -11.03 7.06 7.49
C LEU A 278 -11.36 6.10 6.34
N ALA A 279 -12.61 6.10 5.86
CA ALA A 279 -13.05 5.28 4.73
C ALA A 279 -12.49 5.78 3.38
N ASP A 280 -11.83 6.94 3.33
CA ASP A 280 -11.14 7.44 2.14
C ASP A 280 -9.98 6.51 1.70
N VAL A 281 -9.39 5.76 2.62
CA VAL A 281 -8.47 4.67 2.28
C VAL A 281 -9.16 3.63 1.37
N VAL A 282 -10.45 3.33 1.56
CA VAL A 282 -11.18 2.45 0.64
C VAL A 282 -11.28 3.07 -0.76
N ALA A 283 -11.47 4.39 -0.88
CA ALA A 283 -11.46 5.06 -2.17
C ALA A 283 -10.09 4.96 -2.88
N HIS A 284 -8.98 5.00 -2.11
CA HIS A 284 -7.63 4.75 -2.61
C HIS A 284 -7.50 3.34 -3.19
N GLU A 285 -7.87 2.32 -2.40
CA GLU A 285 -7.79 0.92 -2.85
C GLU A 285 -8.74 0.61 -4.02
N ILE A 286 -9.90 1.28 -4.09
CA ILE A 286 -10.80 1.21 -5.25
C ILE A 286 -10.10 1.76 -6.49
N ALA A 287 -9.47 2.93 -6.41
CA ALA A 287 -8.80 3.56 -7.54
C ALA A 287 -7.71 2.68 -8.17
N HIS A 288 -6.97 1.94 -7.35
CA HIS A 288 -5.98 0.96 -7.81
C HIS A 288 -6.52 -0.10 -8.77
N SER A 289 -7.82 -0.38 -8.74
CA SER A 289 -8.49 -1.28 -9.69
C SER A 289 -8.27 -0.86 -11.15
N TRP A 290 -7.97 0.42 -11.39
CA TRP A 290 -7.52 0.95 -12.68
C TRP A 290 -6.03 1.31 -12.68
N THR A 291 -5.58 2.03 -11.65
CA THR A 291 -4.23 2.62 -11.57
C THR A 291 -3.32 1.79 -10.67
N GLY A 292 -2.72 0.76 -11.24
CA GLY A 292 -1.87 -0.21 -10.54
C GLY A 292 -2.24 -1.63 -10.92
N ASN A 293 -3.51 -2.00 -10.83
CA ASN A 293 -3.95 -3.37 -11.15
C ASN A 293 -4.14 -3.56 -12.65
N LEU A 294 -4.92 -2.66 -13.28
CA LEU A 294 -5.22 -2.73 -14.70
C LEU A 294 -4.07 -2.18 -15.56
N VAL A 295 -3.60 -0.98 -15.24
CA VAL A 295 -2.38 -0.37 -15.80
C VAL A 295 -1.33 -0.36 -14.70
N THR A 296 -0.24 -1.11 -14.87
CA THR A 296 0.78 -1.28 -13.82
C THR A 296 2.08 -0.58 -14.21
N ASN A 297 2.84 -0.06 -13.25
CA ASN A 297 4.25 0.22 -13.51
C ASN A 297 4.99 -1.04 -14.01
N LYS A 298 5.99 -0.88 -14.87
CA LYS A 298 6.78 -2.00 -15.41
C LYS A 298 7.87 -2.47 -14.45
N ASN A 299 8.31 -1.59 -13.57
CA ASN A 299 9.18 -1.86 -12.42
C ASN A 299 8.96 -0.76 -11.37
N PHE A 300 9.52 -0.95 -10.17
CA PHE A 300 9.31 -0.03 -9.05
C PHE A 300 10.08 1.32 -9.16
N GLU A 301 10.94 1.52 -10.17
CA GLU A 301 11.48 2.87 -10.48
C GLU A 301 10.35 3.80 -10.98
N HIS A 302 9.30 3.22 -11.57
CA HIS A 302 8.13 3.91 -12.10
C HIS A 302 6.92 3.83 -11.16
N PHE A 303 7.12 3.56 -9.87
CA PHE A 303 6.04 3.32 -8.91
C PHE A 303 5.03 4.47 -8.79
N TRP A 304 5.43 5.71 -9.08
CA TRP A 304 4.53 6.86 -9.12
C TRP A 304 3.39 6.72 -10.15
N LEU A 305 3.54 5.90 -11.20
CA LEU A 305 2.47 5.61 -12.16
C LEU A 305 1.31 4.83 -11.54
N ASN A 306 1.58 4.06 -10.48
CA ASN A 306 0.53 3.51 -9.64
C ASN A 306 0.06 4.60 -8.68
N GLU A 307 0.91 4.97 -7.72
CA GLU A 307 0.50 5.72 -6.53
C GLU A 307 0.06 7.16 -6.81
N GLY A 308 0.76 7.84 -7.71
CA GLY A 308 0.42 9.21 -8.08
C GLY A 308 -0.95 9.27 -8.75
N PHE A 309 -1.23 8.33 -9.66
CA PHE A 309 -2.53 8.21 -10.31
C PHE A 309 -3.62 7.77 -9.34
N THR A 310 -3.35 6.82 -8.46
CA THR A 310 -4.30 6.37 -7.45
C THR A 310 -4.70 7.52 -6.53
N VAL A 311 -3.75 8.28 -5.97
CA VAL A 311 -4.08 9.43 -5.11
C VAL A 311 -4.81 10.53 -5.89
N PHE A 312 -4.51 10.72 -7.17
CA PHE A 312 -5.23 11.66 -8.02
C PHE A 312 -6.71 11.25 -8.22
N VAL A 313 -6.97 9.96 -8.49
CA VAL A 313 -8.32 9.41 -8.65
C VAL A 313 -9.05 9.37 -7.30
N GLU A 314 -8.39 8.94 -6.22
CA GLU A 314 -8.89 8.98 -4.84
C GLU A 314 -9.38 10.38 -4.48
N SER A 315 -8.56 11.41 -4.72
CA SER A 315 -8.92 12.80 -4.45
C SER A 315 -10.15 13.23 -5.24
N LYS A 316 -10.30 12.77 -6.49
CA LYS A 316 -11.50 13.00 -7.30
C LYS A 316 -12.73 12.29 -6.77
N ILE A 317 -12.62 11.05 -6.30
CA ILE A 317 -13.72 10.32 -5.65
C ILE A 317 -14.20 11.08 -4.42
N VAL A 318 -13.27 11.46 -3.53
CA VAL A 318 -13.56 12.32 -2.36
C VAL A 318 -14.24 13.60 -2.79
N GLY A 319 -13.73 14.29 -3.81
CA GLY A 319 -14.31 15.51 -4.34
C GLY A 319 -15.72 15.37 -4.90
N ARG A 320 -16.06 14.23 -5.51
CA ARG A 320 -17.42 13.94 -6.01
C ARG A 320 -18.39 13.57 -4.88
N MET A 321 -17.89 12.97 -3.80
CA MET A 321 -18.72 12.56 -2.65
C MET A 321 -18.92 13.69 -1.62
N GLN A 322 -17.89 14.48 -1.37
CA GLN A 322 -17.83 15.43 -0.25
C GLN A 322 -17.70 16.90 -0.72
N GLY A 323 -17.34 17.12 -1.99
CA GLY A 323 -17.29 18.44 -2.63
C GLY A 323 -15.88 18.85 -3.09
N ALA A 324 -15.82 19.75 -4.07
CA ALA A 324 -14.56 20.16 -4.71
C ALA A 324 -13.53 20.77 -3.74
N LYS A 325 -14.00 21.43 -2.67
CA LYS A 325 -13.12 21.99 -1.64
C LYS A 325 -12.44 20.92 -0.79
N GLU A 326 -13.11 19.79 -0.54
CA GLU A 326 -12.52 18.67 0.21
C GLU A 326 -11.43 17.97 -0.60
N LEU A 327 -11.57 17.91 -1.93
CA LEU A 327 -10.51 17.45 -2.83
C LEU A 327 -9.24 18.30 -2.65
N ASP A 328 -9.37 19.62 -2.80
CA ASP A 328 -8.23 20.53 -2.68
C ASP A 328 -7.65 20.52 -1.26
N PHE A 329 -8.50 20.46 -0.24
CA PHE A 329 -8.09 20.34 1.16
C PHE A 329 -7.27 19.07 1.42
N LYS A 330 -7.72 17.91 0.93
CA LYS A 330 -6.99 16.64 1.04
C LYS A 330 -5.62 16.71 0.36
N MET A 331 -5.56 17.25 -0.86
CA MET A 331 -4.29 17.41 -1.59
C MET A 331 -3.32 18.36 -0.86
N LEU A 332 -3.82 19.46 -0.28
CA LEU A 332 -3.03 20.37 0.55
C LEU A 332 -2.53 19.70 1.85
N SER A 333 -3.36 18.89 2.50
CA SER A 333 -2.97 18.16 3.72
C SER A 333 -1.86 17.16 3.41
N ASN A 334 -1.96 16.43 2.30
CA ASN A 334 -0.92 15.51 1.82
C ASN A 334 0.44 16.22 1.63
N LEU A 335 0.48 17.46 1.14
CA LEU A 335 1.76 18.20 1.02
C LEU A 335 2.45 18.42 2.37
N THR A 336 1.69 18.53 3.46
CA THR A 336 2.23 18.63 4.83
C THR A 336 2.90 17.30 5.23
N ASP A 337 2.24 16.16 4.96
CA ASP A 337 2.78 14.82 5.24
C ASP A 337 4.03 14.52 4.38
N LEU A 338 4.08 14.98 3.13
CA LEU A 338 5.27 14.87 2.27
C LEU A 338 6.46 15.65 2.82
N GLN A 339 6.21 16.88 3.31
CA GLN A 339 7.25 17.70 3.90
C GLN A 339 7.87 17.02 5.13
N GLU A 340 7.04 16.42 6.00
CA GLU A 340 7.53 15.64 7.14
C GLU A 340 8.36 14.43 6.66
N CYS A 341 7.87 13.68 5.67
CA CYS A 341 8.57 12.50 5.14
C CYS A 341 9.97 12.86 4.63
N ILE A 342 10.10 13.93 3.85
CA ILE A 342 11.40 14.40 3.33
C ILE A 342 12.33 14.81 4.48
N ARG A 343 11.81 15.53 5.48
CA ARG A 343 12.58 16.03 6.63
C ARG A 343 13.05 14.91 7.57
N THR A 344 12.26 13.83 7.69
CA THR A 344 12.49 12.78 8.69
C THR A 344 12.99 11.48 8.08
N GLN A 345 12.22 10.85 7.21
CA GLN A 345 12.50 9.54 6.64
C GLN A 345 13.62 9.60 5.58
N LEU A 346 13.63 10.62 4.73
CA LEU A 346 14.49 10.69 3.54
C LEU A 346 15.63 11.72 3.65
N ASN A 347 15.88 12.28 4.84
CA ASN A 347 16.85 13.35 5.02
C ASN A 347 18.30 12.96 4.69
N LYS A 348 18.61 11.66 4.73
CA LYS A 348 19.93 11.09 4.40
C LYS A 348 19.99 10.48 3.00
N THR A 349 18.87 10.45 2.28
CA THR A 349 18.71 9.83 0.96
C THR A 349 17.88 10.74 0.06
N PRO A 350 18.32 11.98 -0.21
CA PRO A 350 17.55 12.95 -0.99
C PRO A 350 17.27 12.45 -2.41
N GLU A 351 18.07 11.55 -2.97
CA GLU A 351 17.85 10.91 -4.26
C GLU A 351 16.54 10.10 -4.33
N LEU A 352 16.05 9.58 -3.19
CA LEU A 352 14.77 8.87 -3.08
C LEU A 352 13.56 9.81 -3.03
N THR A 353 13.79 11.13 -3.09
CA THR A 353 12.72 12.13 -3.22
C THR A 353 12.39 12.45 -4.69
N LYS A 354 13.10 11.86 -5.65
CA LYS A 354 12.78 11.93 -7.08
C LYS A 354 11.49 11.17 -7.38
N LEU A 355 10.77 11.58 -8.42
CA LEU A 355 9.54 10.90 -8.81
C LEU A 355 9.83 9.59 -9.56
N VAL A 356 10.90 9.57 -10.36
CA VAL A 356 11.51 8.37 -10.93
C VAL A 356 12.84 8.15 -10.24
N VAL A 357 12.93 7.09 -9.43
CA VAL A 357 14.12 6.75 -8.64
C VAL A 357 15.02 5.77 -9.39
N ASP A 358 16.28 5.64 -8.96
CA ASP A 358 17.18 4.58 -9.42
C ASP A 358 17.30 3.52 -8.33
N LEU A 359 16.81 2.31 -8.61
CA LEU A 359 16.83 1.18 -7.67
C LEU A 359 18.02 0.24 -7.92
N SER A 360 19.03 0.67 -8.66
CA SER A 360 20.20 -0.17 -8.95
C SER A 360 21.05 -0.49 -7.72
N ASN A 361 20.92 0.27 -6.62
CA ASN A 361 21.74 0.12 -5.41
C ASN A 361 20.94 -0.16 -4.12
N CYS A 362 19.61 -0.09 -4.14
CA CYS A 362 18.72 -0.33 -2.99
C CYS A 362 17.49 -1.17 -3.39
N GLY A 363 16.83 -1.78 -2.42
CA GLY A 363 15.58 -2.51 -2.69
C GLY A 363 14.36 -1.56 -2.73
N PRO A 364 13.24 -1.98 -3.34
CA PRO A 364 12.02 -1.18 -3.36
C PRO A 364 11.54 -0.76 -1.96
N ASP A 365 11.59 -1.65 -0.96
CA ASP A 365 11.14 -1.34 0.41
C ASP A 365 11.96 -0.23 1.09
N ASP A 366 13.24 -0.07 0.71
CA ASP A 366 14.07 1.03 1.21
C ASP A 366 13.70 2.37 0.53
N ALA A 367 13.15 2.34 -0.69
CA ALA A 367 12.71 3.50 -1.45
C ALA A 367 11.26 3.94 -1.16
N PHE A 368 10.43 3.04 -0.66
CA PHE A 368 9.01 3.31 -0.40
C PHE A 368 8.81 4.42 0.64
N SER A 369 8.03 5.42 0.25
CA SER A 369 7.77 6.64 1.02
C SER A 369 6.49 7.32 0.49
N SER A 370 6.10 8.47 1.05
CA SER A 370 4.97 9.24 0.54
C SER A 370 5.28 10.03 -0.75
N VAL A 371 6.53 10.02 -1.23
CA VAL A 371 6.94 10.77 -2.43
C VAL A 371 6.18 10.35 -3.70
N PRO A 372 6.18 9.08 -4.15
CA PRO A 372 5.50 8.68 -5.39
C PRO A 372 3.99 8.98 -5.37
N TYR A 373 3.36 8.86 -4.20
CA TYR A 373 1.96 9.19 -3.94
C TYR A 373 1.68 10.69 -4.14
N ILE A 374 2.38 11.52 -3.36
CA ILE A 374 2.01 12.93 -3.19
C ILE A 374 2.65 13.80 -4.27
N LYS A 375 3.92 13.58 -4.63
CA LYS A 375 4.55 14.29 -5.75
C LYS A 375 3.93 13.87 -7.08
N GLY A 376 3.58 12.60 -7.24
CA GLY A 376 2.91 12.08 -8.43
C GLY A 376 1.50 12.64 -8.62
N SER A 377 0.66 12.61 -7.59
CA SER A 377 -0.70 13.21 -7.69
C SER A 377 -0.66 14.73 -7.86
N THR A 378 0.30 15.42 -7.23
CA THR A 378 0.51 16.87 -7.46
C THR A 378 0.90 17.16 -8.91
N PHE A 379 1.75 16.31 -9.51
CA PHE A 379 2.10 16.42 -10.92
C PHE A 379 0.88 16.23 -11.83
N LEU A 380 0.04 15.24 -11.55
CA LEU A 380 -1.18 15.02 -12.34
C LEU A 380 -2.18 16.16 -12.19
N ARG A 381 -2.32 16.76 -11.01
CA ARG A 381 -3.14 17.98 -10.84
C ARG A 381 -2.55 19.18 -11.58
N TYR A 382 -1.23 19.35 -11.57
CA TYR A 382 -0.57 20.36 -12.40
C TYR A 382 -0.88 20.17 -13.89
N LEU A 383 -0.82 18.94 -14.39
CA LEU A 383 -1.17 18.63 -15.78
C LEU A 383 -2.66 18.90 -16.03
N GLU A 384 -3.55 18.48 -15.15
CA GLU A 384 -4.98 18.76 -15.29
C GLU A 384 -5.25 20.27 -15.44
N ASP A 385 -4.70 21.10 -14.56
CA ASP A 385 -4.86 22.56 -14.61
C ASP A 385 -4.26 23.15 -15.91
N LEU A 386 -3.07 22.70 -16.29
CA LEU A 386 -2.35 23.18 -17.48
C LEU A 386 -3.12 22.91 -18.78
N PHE A 387 -3.77 21.75 -18.88
CA PHE A 387 -4.50 21.32 -20.07
C PHE A 387 -5.96 21.79 -20.12
N GLY A 388 -6.44 22.49 -19.09
CA GLY A 388 -7.76 23.15 -19.09
C GLY A 388 -8.77 22.59 -18.09
N GLY A 389 -8.30 21.89 -17.07
CA GLY A 389 -9.10 21.40 -15.96
C GLY A 389 -9.76 20.03 -16.20
N PRO A 390 -10.58 19.57 -15.24
CA PRO A 390 -11.08 18.19 -15.19
C PRO A 390 -11.95 17.81 -16.40
N THR A 391 -12.68 18.75 -17.00
CA THR A 391 -13.52 18.47 -18.17
C THR A 391 -12.72 18.08 -19.41
N VAL A 392 -11.44 18.47 -19.48
CA VAL A 392 -10.51 18.11 -20.57
C VAL A 392 -9.64 16.91 -20.18
N PHE A 393 -9.17 16.87 -18.93
CA PHE A 393 -8.22 15.86 -18.48
C PHE A 393 -8.85 14.50 -18.13
N GLU A 394 -10.10 14.47 -17.63
CA GLU A 394 -10.78 13.20 -17.32
C GLU A 394 -11.05 12.34 -18.57
N PRO A 395 -11.46 12.91 -19.74
CA PRO A 395 -11.47 12.15 -21.00
C PRO A 395 -10.11 11.54 -21.38
N PHE A 396 -9.02 12.30 -21.25
CA PHE A 396 -7.66 11.79 -21.46
C PHE A 396 -7.34 10.64 -20.50
N LEU A 397 -7.66 10.78 -19.21
CA LEU A 397 -7.45 9.73 -18.22
C LEU A 397 -8.13 8.41 -18.62
N ARG A 398 -9.39 8.46 -19.05
CA ARG A 398 -10.12 7.26 -19.52
C ARG A 398 -9.45 6.64 -20.76
N ASP A 399 -9.02 7.47 -21.71
CA ASP A 399 -8.36 6.98 -22.93
C ASP A 399 -6.97 6.38 -22.63
N TYR A 400 -6.21 6.98 -21.73
CA TYR A 400 -4.95 6.45 -21.22
C TYR A 400 -5.15 5.08 -20.55
N LEU A 401 -6.11 4.97 -19.61
CA LEU A 401 -6.41 3.71 -18.92
C LEU A 401 -6.87 2.63 -19.89
N LYS A 402 -7.68 2.99 -20.88
CA LYS A 402 -8.12 2.07 -21.95
C LYS A 402 -6.96 1.63 -22.86
N LYS A 403 -6.05 2.54 -23.24
CA LYS A 403 -4.88 2.26 -24.11
C LYS A 403 -3.93 1.24 -23.48
N TYR A 404 -3.74 1.33 -22.17
CA TYR A 404 -2.79 0.50 -21.41
C TYR A 404 -3.43 -0.59 -20.55
N ALA A 405 -4.74 -0.81 -20.68
CA ALA A 405 -5.42 -1.89 -19.96
C ALA A 405 -4.71 -3.23 -20.14
N TYR A 406 -4.47 -3.92 -19.03
CA TYR A 406 -3.77 -5.21 -18.94
C TYR A 406 -2.27 -5.16 -19.29
N LYS A 407 -1.65 -3.98 -19.31
CA LYS A 407 -0.22 -3.81 -19.61
C LYS A 407 0.55 -3.27 -18.40
N SER A 408 1.86 -3.41 -18.49
CA SER A 408 2.82 -2.78 -17.58
C SER A 408 3.66 -1.75 -18.36
N ILE A 409 3.81 -0.55 -17.81
CA ILE A 409 4.29 0.64 -18.53
C ILE A 409 5.42 1.37 -17.80
N GLU A 410 6.21 2.11 -18.55
CA GLU A 410 7.23 3.03 -18.04
C GLU A 410 6.72 4.47 -18.09
N THR A 411 7.40 5.39 -17.40
CA THR A 411 7.07 6.83 -17.44
C THR A 411 6.99 7.36 -18.88
N LYS A 412 7.84 6.84 -19.77
CA LYS A 412 7.88 7.24 -21.19
C LYS A 412 6.60 6.91 -21.94
N ASP A 413 5.94 5.80 -21.60
CA ASP A 413 4.66 5.44 -22.20
C ASP A 413 3.59 6.47 -21.84
N PHE A 414 3.55 6.93 -20.59
CA PHE A 414 2.65 8.01 -20.17
C PHE A 414 2.96 9.33 -20.88
N GLN A 415 4.25 9.71 -21.00
CA GLN A 415 4.68 10.89 -21.76
C GLN A 415 4.18 10.85 -23.21
N SER A 416 4.37 9.71 -23.89
CA SER A 416 3.89 9.52 -25.26
C SER A 416 2.37 9.57 -25.33
N ALA A 417 1.65 8.97 -24.39
CA ALA A 417 0.19 9.01 -24.40
C ALA A 417 -0.38 10.42 -24.21
N LEU A 418 0.23 11.22 -23.32
CA LEU A 418 -0.13 12.64 -23.16
C LEU A 418 0.12 13.41 -24.46
N TYR A 419 1.30 13.21 -25.08
CA TYR A 419 1.65 13.85 -26.34
C TYR A 419 0.67 13.48 -27.46
N ASP A 420 0.48 12.18 -27.71
CA ASP A 420 -0.40 11.65 -28.76
C ASP A 420 -1.84 12.19 -28.62
N TYR A 421 -2.33 12.32 -27.39
CA TYR A 421 -3.71 12.76 -27.14
C TYR A 421 -3.91 14.25 -27.44
N PHE A 422 -2.93 15.09 -27.11
CA PHE A 422 -3.09 16.54 -27.16
C PHE A 422 -2.45 17.22 -28.39
N ILE A 423 -1.61 16.53 -29.16
CA ILE A 423 -0.84 17.14 -30.27
C ILE A 423 -1.72 17.73 -31.38
N ASP A 424 -2.88 17.13 -31.64
CA ASP A 424 -3.84 17.58 -32.67
C ASP A 424 -5.00 18.41 -32.09
N THR A 425 -4.88 18.89 -30.84
CA THR A 425 -5.90 19.70 -30.16
C THR A 425 -5.50 21.18 -30.05
N ASP A 426 -6.42 22.03 -29.59
CA ASP A 426 -6.12 23.42 -29.20
C ASP A 426 -5.18 23.53 -28.00
N LYS A 427 -4.83 22.40 -27.34
CA LYS A 427 -3.91 22.33 -26.20
C LYS A 427 -2.47 21.97 -26.56
N LYS A 428 -2.15 21.73 -27.83
CA LYS A 428 -0.82 21.29 -28.26
C LYS A 428 0.33 22.18 -27.76
N ASP A 429 0.11 23.48 -27.67
CA ASP A 429 1.12 24.45 -27.20
C ASP A 429 1.48 24.25 -25.71
N LYS A 430 0.63 23.55 -24.95
CA LYS A 430 0.88 23.19 -23.55
C LYS A 430 1.87 22.03 -23.41
N LEU A 431 2.01 21.18 -24.43
CA LEU A 431 2.95 20.04 -24.41
C LEU A 431 4.39 20.50 -24.20
N SER A 432 4.79 21.62 -24.82
CA SER A 432 6.12 22.20 -24.65
C SER A 432 6.34 22.91 -23.30
N ALA A 433 5.27 23.16 -22.53
CA ALA A 433 5.37 23.80 -21.21
C ALA A 433 5.67 22.79 -20.09
N VAL A 434 5.51 21.48 -20.34
CA VAL A 434 5.77 20.44 -19.36
C VAL A 434 7.28 20.17 -19.28
N ASP A 435 7.93 20.67 -18.24
CA ASP A 435 9.32 20.34 -17.92
C ASP A 435 9.39 18.96 -17.24
N TRP A 436 9.47 17.91 -18.06
CA TRP A 436 9.53 16.54 -17.58
C TRP A 436 10.75 16.26 -16.69
N ASP A 437 11.91 16.82 -17.01
CA ASP A 437 13.12 16.56 -16.23
C ASP A 437 13.01 17.20 -14.85
N LEU A 438 12.46 18.42 -14.77
CA LEU A 438 12.19 19.09 -13.49
C LEU A 438 11.24 18.27 -12.60
N TRP A 439 10.17 17.70 -13.15
CA TRP A 439 9.22 16.90 -12.37
C TRP A 439 9.74 15.51 -12.01
N LEU A 440 10.40 14.82 -12.95
CA LEU A 440 10.76 13.42 -12.79
C LEU A 440 12.06 13.21 -11.99
N LYS A 441 13.03 14.12 -12.14
CA LYS A 441 14.41 13.93 -11.66
C LYS A 441 14.82 14.87 -10.52
N SER A 442 14.04 15.92 -10.23
CA SER A 442 14.37 16.85 -9.15
C SER A 442 14.02 16.30 -7.77
N GLU A 443 14.92 16.57 -6.83
CA GLU A 443 14.80 16.20 -5.41
C GLU A 443 13.92 17.21 -4.65
N GLY A 444 13.46 16.83 -3.46
CA GLY A 444 12.69 17.69 -2.55
C GLY A 444 11.19 17.72 -2.83
N MET A 445 10.54 18.84 -2.50
CA MET A 445 9.10 19.06 -2.73
C MET A 445 8.77 19.12 -4.23
N PRO A 446 7.48 19.00 -4.62
CA PRO A 446 7.08 19.24 -6.00
C PRO A 446 7.55 20.63 -6.47
N PRO A 447 8.08 20.75 -7.70
CA PRO A 447 8.67 22.01 -8.19
C PRO A 447 7.63 23.12 -8.41
N VAL A 448 6.39 22.73 -8.67
CA VAL A 448 5.25 23.63 -8.79
C VAL A 448 4.13 23.10 -7.91
N ILE A 449 3.56 23.96 -7.08
CA ILE A 449 2.34 23.67 -6.32
C ILE A 449 1.16 24.26 -7.09
N PRO A 450 0.19 23.45 -7.55
CA PRO A 450 -1.01 23.94 -8.22
C PRO A 450 -1.82 24.92 -7.35
N ASN A 451 -2.71 25.68 -8.00
CA ASN A 451 -3.60 26.58 -7.28
C ASN A 451 -4.76 25.77 -6.68
N PHE A 452 -4.74 25.60 -5.36
CA PHE A 452 -5.80 24.92 -4.60
C PHE A 452 -6.74 25.95 -3.93
N ASP A 453 -8.02 25.61 -3.77
CA ASP A 453 -8.88 26.31 -2.81
C ASP A 453 -8.36 26.04 -1.38
N GLU A 454 -7.96 27.10 -0.68
CA GLU A 454 -7.41 27.00 0.67
C GLU A 454 -8.46 27.24 1.77
N SER A 455 -9.75 27.38 1.45
CA SER A 455 -10.74 27.86 2.43
C SER A 455 -10.87 26.94 3.65
N LEU A 456 -10.81 25.62 3.45
CA LEU A 456 -10.81 24.64 4.55
C LEU A 456 -9.45 24.56 5.26
N ALA A 457 -8.35 24.66 4.51
CA ALA A 457 -6.99 24.63 5.04
C ALA A 457 -6.64 25.88 5.87
N ASN A 458 -7.23 27.02 5.57
CA ASN A 458 -6.98 28.26 6.31
C ASN A 458 -7.54 28.17 7.74
N VAL A 459 -8.68 27.51 7.94
CA VAL A 459 -9.22 27.23 9.27
C VAL A 459 -8.20 26.47 10.13
N THR A 460 -7.58 25.42 9.58
CA THR A 460 -6.63 24.59 10.31
C THR A 460 -5.28 25.27 10.52
N LYS A 461 -4.82 26.07 9.55
CA LYS A 461 -3.62 26.94 9.70
C LYS A 461 -3.81 27.96 10.82
N GLU A 462 -4.95 28.64 10.85
CA GLU A 462 -5.30 29.62 11.88
C GLU A 462 -5.38 28.99 13.26
N LEU A 463 -6.04 27.83 13.39
CA LEU A 463 -6.09 27.08 14.64
C LEU A 463 -4.70 26.63 15.09
N ALA A 464 -3.86 26.09 14.19
CA ALA A 464 -2.50 25.69 14.54
C ALA A 464 -1.64 26.88 15.02
N SER A 465 -1.76 28.03 14.34
CA SER A 465 -1.11 29.28 14.75
C SER A 465 -1.60 29.76 16.13
N LEU A 466 -2.90 29.72 16.38
CA LEU A 466 -3.49 30.10 17.64
C LEU A 466 -3.03 29.18 18.79
N TRP A 467 -3.12 27.87 18.60
CA TRP A 467 -2.70 26.89 19.61
C TRP A 467 -1.19 26.87 19.87
N SER A 468 -0.36 27.18 18.87
CA SER A 468 1.09 27.27 19.03
C SER A 468 1.55 28.56 19.72
N SER A 469 0.88 29.69 19.48
CA SER A 469 1.34 31.01 19.95
C SER A 469 0.75 31.50 21.27
N LYS A 470 -0.40 30.94 21.71
CA LYS A 470 -1.14 31.43 22.89
C LYS A 470 -0.91 30.58 24.14
N SER A 471 -0.92 31.23 25.30
CA SER A 471 -0.89 30.56 26.61
C SER A 471 -2.16 29.75 26.86
N VAL A 472 -2.12 28.86 27.86
CA VAL A 472 -3.31 28.05 28.25
C VAL A 472 -4.49 28.94 28.64
N ALA A 473 -4.25 30.03 29.37
CA ALA A 473 -5.30 30.96 29.82
C ALA A 473 -5.96 31.69 28.63
N GLU A 474 -5.16 32.24 27.71
CA GLU A 474 -5.69 32.91 26.51
C GLU A 474 -6.51 31.96 25.62
N LEU A 475 -6.13 30.70 25.54
CA LEU A 475 -6.87 29.70 24.76
C LEU A 475 -8.20 29.33 25.41
N ALA A 476 -8.22 29.11 26.72
CA ALA A 476 -9.45 28.76 27.45
C ALA A 476 -10.56 29.82 27.27
N ASP A 477 -10.17 31.08 27.17
CA ASP A 477 -11.07 32.22 26.94
C ASP A 477 -11.40 32.46 25.46
N SER A 478 -10.68 31.83 24.53
CA SER A 478 -10.89 32.01 23.10
C SER A 478 -12.18 31.36 22.61
N ALA A 479 -13.01 32.15 21.92
CA ALA A 479 -14.19 31.64 21.21
C ALA A 479 -13.81 30.86 19.94
N GLU A 480 -12.63 31.14 19.37
CA GLU A 480 -12.18 30.55 18.11
C GLU A 480 -11.92 29.05 18.23
N ILE A 481 -11.30 28.60 19.33
CA ILE A 481 -11.02 27.17 19.54
C ILE A 481 -12.29 26.34 19.82
N LYS A 482 -13.40 27.01 20.16
CA LYS A 482 -14.70 26.39 20.47
C LYS A 482 -15.59 26.22 19.24
N LYS A 483 -15.17 26.75 18.08
CA LYS A 483 -15.88 26.55 16.82
C LYS A 483 -15.83 25.08 16.41
N THR A 484 -16.95 24.57 15.90
CA THR A 484 -17.02 23.22 15.36
C THR A 484 -16.19 23.14 14.08
N ILE A 485 -15.36 22.11 13.98
CA ILE A 485 -14.57 21.76 12.80
C ILE A 485 -14.86 20.31 12.42
N SER A 486 -14.66 19.95 11.15
CA SER A 486 -14.79 18.56 10.71
C SER A 486 -13.68 17.69 11.31
N ILE A 487 -13.88 16.37 11.31
CA ILE A 487 -12.85 15.42 11.72
C ILE A 487 -11.59 15.51 10.84
N HIS A 488 -11.74 15.76 9.54
CA HIS A 488 -10.60 15.96 8.64
C HIS A 488 -9.86 17.26 8.94
N GLN A 489 -10.58 18.34 9.27
CA GLN A 489 -9.97 19.58 9.75
C GLN A 489 -9.24 19.37 11.08
N LEU A 490 -9.81 18.61 12.02
CA LEU A 490 -9.16 18.27 13.28
C LEU A 490 -7.85 17.50 13.06
N ILE A 491 -7.85 16.50 12.18
CA ILE A 491 -6.66 15.73 11.81
C ILE A 491 -5.58 16.64 11.21
N ASP A 492 -5.92 17.48 10.23
CA ASP A 492 -4.97 18.39 9.59
C ASP A 492 -4.45 19.46 10.57
N PHE A 493 -5.32 20.06 11.38
CA PHE A 493 -4.94 21.01 12.44
C PHE A 493 -3.92 20.40 13.40
N LEU A 494 -4.19 19.20 13.91
CA LEU A 494 -3.27 18.52 14.83
C LEU A 494 -1.92 18.22 14.14
N GLY A 495 -1.94 17.86 12.85
CA GLY A 495 -0.72 17.68 12.04
C GLY A 495 0.10 18.96 11.93
N LYS A 496 -0.54 20.08 11.58
CA LYS A 496 0.11 21.40 11.49
C LYS A 496 0.63 21.88 12.84
N LEU A 497 -0.07 21.57 13.93
CA LEU A 497 0.41 21.86 15.28
C LEU A 497 1.67 21.05 15.61
N ILE A 498 1.74 19.77 15.22
CA ILE A 498 2.95 18.94 15.38
C ILE A 498 4.14 19.50 14.59
N GLU A 499 3.93 20.10 13.42
CA GLU A 499 5.01 20.72 12.64
C GLU A 499 5.38 22.14 13.10
N SER A 500 4.63 22.74 14.03
CA SER A 500 4.95 24.05 14.59
C SER A 500 6.26 23.99 15.39
N LYS A 501 7.25 24.82 15.05
CA LYS A 501 8.60 24.79 15.65
C LYS A 501 8.56 24.92 17.17
N ASP A 502 7.88 25.94 17.66
CA ASP A 502 7.68 26.22 19.08
C ASP A 502 6.19 26.23 19.41
N ILE A 503 5.83 25.71 20.58
CA ILE A 503 4.45 25.76 21.11
C ILE A 503 4.53 26.33 22.53
N VAL A 504 3.89 27.48 22.74
CA VAL A 504 3.78 28.13 24.05
C VAL A 504 3.04 27.22 25.01
N ASP A 505 3.62 27.06 26.20
CA ASP A 505 3.13 26.22 27.29
C ASP A 505 2.86 24.76 26.88
N LEU A 506 3.67 24.15 26.01
CA LEU A 506 3.51 22.73 25.67
C LEU A 506 3.83 21.83 26.87
N ASN A 507 2.83 21.64 27.72
CA ASN A 507 2.86 20.88 28.97
C ASN A 507 1.52 20.17 29.19
N GLU A 508 1.38 19.47 30.32
CA GLU A 508 0.20 18.67 30.65
C GLU A 508 -1.11 19.50 30.66
N SER A 509 -1.08 20.75 31.13
CA SER A 509 -2.27 21.61 31.16
C SER A 509 -2.75 21.96 29.75
N LYS A 510 -1.82 22.24 28.83
CA LYS A 510 -2.13 22.54 27.42
C LYS A 510 -2.68 21.31 26.69
N ILE A 511 -2.09 20.15 26.92
CA ILE A 511 -2.60 18.88 26.37
C ILE A 511 -4.00 18.58 26.92
N ASN A 512 -4.24 18.72 28.22
CA ASN A 512 -5.57 18.52 28.81
C ASN A 512 -6.61 19.50 28.24
N LEU A 513 -6.25 20.77 28.03
CA LEU A 513 -7.12 21.75 27.38
C LEU A 513 -7.46 21.33 25.94
N LEU A 514 -6.48 20.89 25.17
CA LEU A 514 -6.67 20.38 23.81
C LEU A 514 -7.62 19.16 23.79
N GLU A 515 -7.37 18.20 24.68
CA GLU A 515 -8.16 16.98 24.80
C GLU A 515 -9.62 17.24 25.17
N SER A 516 -9.86 18.14 26.11
CA SER A 516 -11.22 18.54 26.53
C SER A 516 -11.94 19.39 25.49
N THR A 517 -11.23 20.29 24.80
CA THR A 517 -11.83 21.15 23.76
C THR A 517 -12.37 20.34 22.59
N TYR A 518 -11.61 19.33 22.14
CA TYR A 518 -11.94 18.54 20.96
C TYR A 518 -12.36 17.10 21.28
N ASN A 519 -12.62 16.78 22.55
CA ASN A 519 -13.02 15.46 23.04
C ASN A 519 -12.08 14.32 22.58
N LEU A 520 -10.77 14.56 22.60
CA LEU A 520 -9.79 13.66 21.97
C LEU A 520 -9.63 12.33 22.72
N LYS A 521 -9.83 12.31 24.04
CA LYS A 521 -9.69 11.09 24.87
C LYS A 521 -10.69 9.99 24.52
N SER A 522 -11.86 10.36 24.00
CA SER A 522 -12.90 9.38 23.61
C SER A 522 -12.84 9.01 22.13
N SER A 523 -11.97 9.65 21.35
CA SER A 523 -11.86 9.39 19.92
C SER A 523 -11.32 7.99 19.65
N LYS A 524 -12.01 7.24 18.80
CA LYS A 524 -11.53 5.96 18.24
C LYS A 524 -10.69 6.15 16.98
N ASN A 525 -10.73 7.35 16.38
CA ASN A 525 -10.02 7.66 15.16
C ASN A 525 -8.50 7.57 15.37
N ALA A 526 -7.84 6.65 14.66
CA ALA A 526 -6.43 6.37 14.82
C ALA A 526 -5.53 7.55 14.40
N GLU A 527 -5.92 8.36 13.41
CA GLU A 527 -5.17 9.54 12.96
C GLU A 527 -5.17 10.65 14.02
N VAL A 528 -6.29 10.82 14.73
CA VAL A 528 -6.40 11.76 15.86
C VAL A 528 -5.55 11.29 17.05
N ARG A 529 -5.73 10.02 17.45
CA ARG A 529 -4.97 9.42 18.57
C ARG A 529 -3.47 9.45 18.32
N PHE A 530 -3.04 9.14 17.09
CA PHE A 530 -1.65 9.21 16.67
C PHE A 530 -1.07 10.61 16.89
N ARG A 531 -1.74 11.65 16.38
CA ARG A 531 -1.27 13.03 16.49
C ARG A 531 -1.25 13.52 17.94
N LEU A 532 -2.26 13.18 18.73
CA LEU A 532 -2.27 13.48 20.16
C LEU A 532 -1.06 12.86 20.87
N ASN A 533 -0.78 11.58 20.62
CA ASN A 533 0.39 10.90 21.20
C ASN A 533 1.71 11.57 20.81
N ARG A 534 1.85 12.02 19.57
CA ARG A 534 3.04 12.79 19.15
C ARG A 534 3.16 14.13 19.87
N LEU A 535 2.05 14.84 20.11
CA LEU A 535 2.07 16.07 20.92
C LEU A 535 2.45 15.78 22.38
N ILE A 536 1.99 14.67 22.96
CA ILE A 536 2.39 14.21 24.31
C ILE A 536 3.91 13.92 24.37
N ILE A 537 4.46 13.26 23.34
CA ILE A 537 5.91 13.02 23.23
C ILE A 537 6.68 14.33 23.10
N ARG A 538 6.22 15.27 22.25
CA ARG A 538 6.83 16.61 22.12
C ARG A 538 6.79 17.40 23.43
N ALA A 539 5.71 17.24 24.22
CA ALA A 539 5.55 17.83 25.55
C ALA A 539 6.40 17.13 26.64
N ARG A 540 7.12 16.05 26.31
CA ARG A 540 7.98 15.27 27.23
C ARG A 540 7.25 14.77 28.48
N LEU A 541 5.97 14.39 28.35
CA LEU A 541 5.14 13.97 29.48
C LEU A 541 5.37 12.50 29.88
N ILE A 542 6.46 12.22 30.60
CA ILE A 542 6.90 10.84 30.91
C ILE A 542 5.84 10.01 31.66
N LYS A 543 4.98 10.67 32.43
CA LYS A 543 3.88 10.03 33.16
C LYS A 543 2.79 9.45 32.25
N ARG A 544 2.76 9.85 30.97
CA ARG A 544 1.84 9.34 29.94
C ARG A 544 2.52 8.34 28.97
N LEU A 545 3.72 7.85 29.30
CA LEU A 545 4.43 6.92 28.42
C LEU A 545 3.65 5.62 28.17
N ASP A 546 2.95 5.11 29.18
CA ASP A 546 2.16 3.88 29.05
C ASP A 546 1.04 4.03 28.01
N GLU A 547 0.39 5.20 27.94
CA GLU A 547 -0.63 5.51 26.93
C GLU A 547 -0.05 5.55 25.51
N ILE A 548 1.15 6.13 25.36
CA ILE A 548 1.86 6.18 24.08
C ILE A 548 2.19 4.75 23.60
N LEU A 549 2.70 3.92 24.50
CA LEU A 549 3.07 2.54 24.20
C LEU A 549 1.83 1.67 23.95
N GLU A 550 0.74 1.89 24.68
CA GLU A 550 -0.54 1.22 24.45
C GLU A 550 -1.07 1.51 23.03
N PHE A 551 -1.03 2.77 22.60
CA PHE A 551 -1.39 3.12 21.23
C PHE A 551 -0.47 2.44 20.21
N ALA A 552 0.85 2.50 20.41
CA ALA A 552 1.83 1.87 19.51
C ALA A 552 1.72 0.34 19.44
N ASN A 553 1.21 -0.29 20.51
CA ASN A 553 0.99 -1.74 20.58
C ASN A 553 -0.41 -2.16 20.11
N SER A 554 -1.36 -1.23 20.01
CA SER A 554 -2.72 -1.52 19.56
C SER A 554 -2.81 -1.87 18.07
N ASN A 555 -1.82 -1.45 17.28
CA ASN A 555 -1.70 -1.74 15.87
C ASN A 555 -0.25 -1.55 15.41
N PHE A 556 0.19 -2.33 14.42
CA PHE A 556 1.55 -2.27 13.88
C PHE A 556 1.61 -1.62 12.49
N ARG A 557 0.63 -0.74 12.20
CA ARG A 557 0.63 0.07 10.97
C ARG A 557 1.82 1.02 10.99
N MET A 558 2.74 0.87 10.03
CA MET A 558 4.00 1.61 9.98
C MET A 558 3.83 3.12 9.94
N LYS A 559 2.73 3.62 9.36
CA LYS A 559 2.35 5.04 9.37
C LYS A 559 2.28 5.60 10.80
N PHE A 560 1.87 4.80 11.78
CA PHE A 560 1.71 5.23 13.17
C PHE A 560 2.87 4.79 14.06
N CYS A 561 3.23 3.50 14.03
CA CYS A 561 4.21 2.98 14.98
C CYS A 561 5.62 3.51 14.71
N ARG A 562 6.04 3.65 13.43
CA ARG A 562 7.40 4.12 13.12
C ARG A 562 7.67 5.55 13.58
N PRO A 563 6.82 6.56 13.28
CA PRO A 563 7.04 7.91 13.81
C PRO A 563 7.02 7.97 15.33
N ILE A 564 6.14 7.22 16.00
CA ILE A 564 6.11 7.15 17.47
C ILE A 564 7.44 6.60 18.01
N TYR A 565 7.93 5.47 17.49
CA TYR A 565 9.21 4.91 17.93
C TYR A 565 10.39 5.84 17.63
N ARG A 566 10.37 6.56 16.50
CA ARG A 566 11.39 7.56 16.15
C ARG A 566 11.37 8.75 17.11
N ASP A 567 10.20 9.28 17.43
CA ASP A 567 10.04 10.39 18.37
C ASP A 567 10.50 9.98 19.78
N LEU A 568 10.16 8.76 20.21
CA LEU A 568 10.64 8.17 21.46
C LEU A 568 12.16 7.91 21.45
N ALA A 569 12.75 7.52 20.32
CA ALA A 569 14.20 7.37 20.18
C ALA A 569 14.93 8.71 20.33
N GLY A 570 14.29 9.81 19.91
CA GLY A 570 14.75 11.18 20.12
C GLY A 570 14.49 11.73 21.54
N TRP A 571 13.98 10.89 22.45
CA TRP A 571 13.72 11.23 23.85
C TRP A 571 14.59 10.40 24.80
N PRO A 572 15.71 10.94 25.33
CA PRO A 572 16.64 10.18 26.16
C PRO A 572 15.99 9.44 27.34
N GLU A 573 15.04 10.06 28.03
CA GLU A 573 14.37 9.48 29.20
C GLU A 573 13.39 8.35 28.83
N ALA A 574 12.73 8.43 27.66
CA ALA A 574 11.76 7.41 27.23
C ALA A 574 12.37 6.30 26.36
N LYS A 575 13.50 6.55 25.68
CA LYS A 575 14.15 5.60 24.76
C LYS A 575 14.37 4.21 25.38
N PRO A 576 14.87 4.05 26.64
CA PRO A 576 15.05 2.73 27.22
C PRO A 576 13.76 1.93 27.37
N ALA A 577 12.66 2.61 27.70
CA ALA A 577 11.35 1.97 27.80
C ALA A 577 10.79 1.61 26.41
N ALA A 578 10.99 2.47 25.41
CA ALA A 578 10.63 2.17 24.02
C ALA A 578 11.35 0.92 23.48
N ILE A 579 12.67 0.80 23.72
CA ILE A 579 13.46 -0.38 23.33
C ILE A 579 12.94 -1.65 24.02
N ARG A 580 12.67 -1.58 25.33
CA ARG A 580 12.09 -2.72 26.07
C ARG A 580 10.72 -3.11 25.53
N ASN A 581 9.85 -2.13 25.26
CA ASN A 581 8.54 -2.39 24.68
C ASN A 581 8.67 -3.07 23.31
N PHE A 582 9.49 -2.51 22.42
CA PHE A 582 9.74 -3.09 21.10
C PHE A 582 10.21 -4.54 21.19
N ALA A 583 11.18 -4.86 22.06
CA ALA A 583 11.64 -6.23 22.25
C ALA A 583 10.51 -7.21 22.66
N ASN A 584 9.51 -6.74 23.41
CA ASN A 584 8.38 -7.57 23.86
C ASN A 584 7.32 -7.81 22.77
N VAL A 585 7.18 -6.90 21.80
CA VAL A 585 6.12 -6.97 20.77
C VAL A 585 6.66 -7.27 19.37
N LYS A 586 7.99 -7.28 19.18
CA LYS A 586 8.65 -7.46 17.88
C LYS A 586 8.14 -8.70 17.13
N ASP A 587 7.97 -9.81 17.82
CA ASP A 587 7.55 -11.08 17.20
C ASP A 587 6.07 -11.10 16.78
N GLN A 588 5.32 -10.04 17.11
CA GLN A 588 3.94 -9.84 16.65
C GLN A 588 3.88 -8.95 15.40
N MET A 589 4.97 -8.29 15.05
CA MET A 589 5.08 -7.41 13.89
C MET A 589 5.47 -8.21 12.65
N MET A 590 4.98 -7.79 11.49
CA MET A 590 5.53 -8.29 10.22
C MET A 590 7.02 -7.93 10.11
N ALA A 591 7.82 -8.77 9.46
CA ALA A 591 9.28 -8.60 9.34
C ALA A 591 9.68 -7.20 8.86
N VAL A 592 9.00 -6.67 7.82
CA VAL A 592 9.24 -5.33 7.28
C VAL A 592 9.05 -4.22 8.33
N CYS A 593 8.00 -4.32 9.15
CA CYS A 593 7.70 -3.35 10.21
C CYS A 593 8.74 -3.40 11.31
N SER A 594 9.08 -4.61 11.80
CA SER A 594 10.09 -4.78 12.85
C SER A 594 11.47 -4.27 12.43
N HIS A 595 11.91 -4.57 11.21
CA HIS A 595 13.20 -4.12 10.68
C HIS A 595 13.26 -2.60 10.52
N ALA A 596 12.16 -1.97 10.11
CA ALA A 596 12.09 -0.52 10.00
C ALA A 596 12.15 0.17 11.38
N ILE A 597 11.47 -0.37 12.39
CA ILE A 597 11.52 0.14 13.78
C ILE A 597 12.91 -0.07 14.40
N GLU A 598 13.60 -1.17 14.12
CA GLU A 598 14.99 -1.39 14.56
C GLU A 598 15.92 -0.27 14.08
N LYS A 599 15.81 0.10 12.79
CA LYS A 599 16.54 1.24 12.21
C LYS A 599 16.15 2.55 12.91
N ASP A 600 14.85 2.81 13.10
CA ASP A 600 14.34 4.04 13.75
C ASP A 600 14.81 4.17 15.22
N LEU A 601 15.01 3.05 15.94
CA LEU A 601 15.54 3.01 17.30
C LEU A 601 17.09 3.11 17.38
N GLY A 602 17.79 2.97 16.25
CA GLY A 602 19.24 2.91 16.16
C GLY A 602 19.82 1.59 16.69
N LEU A 603 19.09 0.49 16.52
CA LEU A 603 19.55 -0.87 16.86
C LEU A 603 20.27 -1.55 15.69
N LYS A 604 20.17 -0.98 14.48
CA LYS A 604 20.79 -1.44 13.24
C LYS A 604 21.35 -0.28 12.42
#